data_AF-A0A7S2KN80-F1
#
_entry.id   AF-A0A7S2KN80-F1
#
_cell.length_a   1.000
_cell.length_b   1.000
_cell.length_c   1.000
_cell.angle_alpha   90.00
_cell.angle_beta   90.00
_cell.angle_gamma   90.00
#
_symmetry.space_group_name_H-M   'P 1'
#
loop_
_entity.id
_entity.type
_entity.pdbx_description
1 polymer ?
#
loop_
_entity_poly.entity_id
_entity_poly.type
_entity_poly.pdbx_seq_one_letter_code
_entity_poly.pdbx_strand_id
1 'polypeptide(L)'
;TTTTTTTTATPSLAPITEECYDMLDWKDSSGFGCSWYEEEIDEALFFIDREVETKCTLYASGYPNPDTGLRAEDACCACGGGMPEYPSASPSMSSAPSVSHAR
;
A
#
# COMPACT_ATOMS: atom_id res chain seq x y z
N THR A 1 -34.87 -36.91 -10.64
CA THR A 1 -34.89 -35.46 -10.42
C THR A 1 -33.69 -35.12 -9.57
N THR A 2 -32.69 -34.44 -10.13
CA THR A 2 -31.40 -34.19 -9.45
C THR A 2 -31.39 -32.75 -8.96
N THR A 3 -31.36 -32.55 -7.65
CA THR A 3 -31.37 -31.23 -7.00
C THR A 3 -29.94 -30.71 -6.95
N THR A 4 -29.60 -29.74 -7.78
CA THR A 4 -28.31 -29.05 -7.76
C THR A 4 -28.39 -27.90 -6.75
N THR A 5 -27.75 -28.05 -5.58
CA THR A 5 -27.55 -26.97 -4.63
C THR A 5 -26.40 -26.07 -5.10
N THR A 6 -26.74 -24.92 -5.66
CA THR A 6 -25.80 -23.85 -6.00
C THR A 6 -25.48 -23.06 -4.74
N THR A 7 -24.34 -23.35 -4.12
CA THR A 7 -23.80 -22.55 -3.02
C THR A 7 -23.13 -21.32 -3.60
N THR A 8 -23.85 -20.19 -3.65
CA THR A 8 -23.29 -18.88 -4.01
C THR A 8 -22.40 -18.41 -2.86
N ALA A 9 -21.08 -18.46 -3.07
CA ALA A 9 -20.13 -17.87 -2.13
C ALA A 9 -20.21 -16.34 -2.21
N THR A 10 -20.78 -15.72 -1.17
CA THR A 10 -20.68 -14.29 -0.95
C THR A 10 -19.22 -13.95 -0.62
N PRO A 11 -18.55 -13.04 -1.36
CA PRO A 11 -17.27 -12.53 -0.89
C PRO A 11 -17.51 -11.84 0.46
N SER A 12 -16.90 -12.38 1.51
CA SER A 12 -16.90 -11.77 2.84
C SER A 12 -16.07 -10.49 2.74
N LEU A 13 -16.74 -9.35 2.63
CA LEU A 13 -16.15 -8.02 2.78
C LEU A 13 -15.63 -7.90 4.21
N ALA A 14 -14.37 -8.30 4.41
CA ALA A 14 -13.62 -7.89 5.59
C ALA A 14 -13.59 -6.34 5.62
N PRO A 15 -13.60 -5.71 6.81
CA PRO A 15 -13.42 -4.27 6.90
C PRO A 15 -12.08 -3.92 6.24
N ILE A 16 -12.10 -2.99 5.29
CA ILE A 16 -10.88 -2.28 4.92
C ILE A 16 -10.39 -1.62 6.21
N THR A 17 -9.21 -1.99 6.68
CA THR A 17 -8.58 -1.22 7.75
C THR A 17 -8.20 0.11 7.13
N GLU A 18 -8.61 1.23 7.74
CA GLU A 18 -8.17 2.60 7.37
C GLU A 18 -6.67 2.81 7.66
N GLU A 19 -5.90 1.72 7.70
CA GLU A 19 -4.46 1.76 7.84
C GLU A 19 -3.86 1.82 6.44
N CYS A 20 -3.13 2.89 6.22
CA CYS A 20 -2.48 3.21 4.98
C CYS A 20 -0.99 2.94 5.15
N TYR A 21 -0.40 2.28 4.16
CA TYR A 21 0.98 1.84 4.19
C TYR A 21 1.73 2.38 2.99
N ASP A 22 2.99 2.73 3.21
CA ASP A 22 3.89 3.09 2.13
C ASP A 22 4.11 1.90 1.20
N MET A 23 4.22 2.17 -0.10
CA MET A 23 4.63 1.15 -1.05
C MET A 23 6.06 0.69 -0.75
N LEU A 24 6.20 -0.59 -0.42
CA LEU A 24 7.49 -1.25 -0.21
C LEU A 24 8.42 -1.07 -1.41
N ASP A 25 9.68 -0.74 -1.12
CA ASP A 25 10.76 -0.49 -2.10
C ASP A 25 10.49 0.66 -3.10
N TRP A 26 9.43 1.45 -2.91
CA TRP A 26 9.21 2.62 -3.74
C TRP A 26 10.28 3.68 -3.49
N LYS A 27 10.78 4.25 -4.59
CA LYS A 27 11.74 5.36 -4.63
C LYS A 27 11.41 6.28 -5.77
N ASP A 28 11.51 7.59 -5.58
CA ASP A 28 11.38 8.56 -6.64
C ASP A 28 12.53 8.46 -7.67
N SER A 29 12.49 9.31 -8.71
CA SER A 29 13.57 9.41 -9.71
C SER A 29 14.94 9.82 -9.15
N SER A 30 14.98 10.33 -7.92
CA SER A 30 16.20 10.75 -7.22
C SER A 30 16.69 9.71 -6.20
N GLY A 31 15.96 8.62 -6.01
CA GLY A 31 16.29 7.52 -5.10
C GLY A 31 15.72 7.67 -3.68
N PHE A 32 14.89 8.68 -3.42
CA PHE A 32 14.25 8.92 -2.13
C PHE A 32 12.95 8.13 -2.01
N GLY A 33 12.79 7.40 -0.90
CA GLY A 33 11.55 6.69 -0.58
C GLY A 33 10.65 7.50 0.33
N CYS A 34 9.53 6.91 0.76
CA CYS A 34 8.54 7.57 1.61
C CYS A 34 9.10 8.12 2.92
N SER A 35 10.15 7.50 3.48
CA SER A 35 10.84 8.00 4.66
C SER A 35 11.43 9.41 4.50
N TRP A 36 11.78 9.82 3.29
CA TRP A 36 12.25 11.19 3.04
C TRP A 36 11.08 12.17 2.91
N TYR A 37 9.92 11.71 2.45
CA TYR A 37 8.74 12.55 2.25
C TYR A 37 7.95 12.77 3.54
N GLU A 38 8.01 11.83 4.50
CA GLU A 38 7.40 11.98 5.84
C GLU A 38 8.20 12.90 6.76
N GLU A 39 9.45 13.24 6.42
CA GLU A 39 10.25 14.17 7.21
C GLU A 39 9.63 15.58 7.19
N GLU A 40 9.57 16.18 8.38
CA GLU A 40 9.15 17.56 8.58
C GLU A 40 10.08 18.53 7.85
N ILE A 41 9.52 19.62 7.32
CA ILE A 41 10.31 20.71 6.76
C ILE A 41 10.79 21.58 7.94
N ASP A 42 12.08 21.91 8.00
CA ASP A 42 12.60 22.79 9.05
C ASP A 42 11.80 24.11 9.11
N GLU A 43 11.07 24.28 10.22
CA GLU A 43 10.19 25.40 10.60
C GLU A 43 10.85 26.80 10.55
N ALA A 44 12.17 26.86 10.30
CA ALA A 44 12.92 28.11 10.24
C ALA A 44 12.57 29.01 9.04
N LEU A 45 11.77 28.54 8.08
CA LEU A 45 11.51 29.25 6.82
C LEU A 45 10.07 29.76 6.61
N PHE A 46 9.08 29.39 7.44
CA PHE A 46 7.69 29.78 7.18
C PHE A 46 6.92 30.15 8.47
N PHE A 47 6.49 31.41 8.58
CA PHE A 47 5.54 31.90 9.59
C PHE A 47 4.10 31.47 9.23
N ILE A 48 3.84 30.16 9.14
CA ILE A 48 2.51 29.64 8.79
C ILE A 48 1.94 28.87 9.98
N ASP A 49 0.88 29.41 10.59
CA ASP A 49 0.06 28.76 11.62
C ASP A 49 -0.72 27.56 11.02
N ARG A 50 -0.10 26.39 10.78
CA ARG A 50 -0.83 25.11 10.71
C ARG A 50 0.08 23.86 10.65
N GLU A 51 -0.25 22.88 11.50
CA GLU A 51 -0.22 21.41 11.30
C GLU A 51 0.89 20.88 10.36
N VAL A 52 2.09 20.71 10.92
CA VAL A 52 3.21 19.86 10.45
C VAL A 52 3.23 19.64 8.94
N GLU A 53 3.81 20.57 8.18
CA GLU A 53 4.08 20.37 6.75
C GLU A 53 5.30 19.45 6.58
N THR A 54 5.05 18.20 6.18
CA THR A 54 6.11 17.30 5.74
C THR A 54 6.58 17.68 4.33
N LYS A 55 7.70 17.12 3.89
CA LYS A 55 8.20 17.30 2.52
C LYS A 55 7.19 16.88 1.45
N CYS A 56 6.17 16.10 1.80
CA CYS A 56 5.04 15.81 0.91
C CYS A 56 4.41 17.08 0.33
N THR A 57 4.19 18.13 1.12
CA THR A 57 3.45 19.33 0.67
C THR A 57 4.18 20.07 -0.44
N LEU A 58 5.51 19.95 -0.50
CA LEU A 58 6.35 20.62 -1.49
C LEU A 58 6.76 19.72 -2.65
N TYR A 59 7.05 18.45 -2.38
CA TYR A 59 7.74 17.57 -3.31
C TYR A 59 6.91 16.38 -3.78
N ALA A 60 5.74 16.08 -3.18
CA ALA A 60 5.05 14.81 -3.43
C ALA A 60 4.60 14.58 -4.87
N SER A 61 4.32 15.67 -5.61
CA SER A 61 3.92 15.61 -7.02
C SER A 61 5.10 15.66 -7.99
N GLY A 62 6.30 15.97 -7.47
CA GLY A 62 7.56 15.97 -8.21
C GLY A 62 8.17 14.58 -8.22
N TYR A 63 9.01 14.30 -9.22
CA TYR A 63 9.90 13.12 -9.20
C TYR A 63 9.15 11.77 -9.20
N PRO A 64 8.38 11.42 -10.24
CA PRO A 64 7.82 10.08 -10.35
C PRO A 64 8.94 9.02 -10.38
N ASN A 65 8.68 7.85 -9.81
CA ASN A 65 9.55 6.69 -9.96
C ASN A 65 9.73 6.36 -11.46
N PRO A 66 10.96 6.12 -11.94
CA PRO A 66 11.23 5.93 -13.37
C PRO A 66 10.69 4.60 -13.93
N ASP A 67 10.49 3.60 -13.07
CA ASP A 67 10.01 2.26 -13.44
C ASP A 67 8.48 2.15 -13.39
N THR A 68 7.85 2.74 -12.37
CA THR A 68 6.39 2.64 -12.13
C THR A 68 5.62 3.90 -12.56
N GLY A 69 6.29 5.04 -12.69
CA GLY A 69 5.67 6.35 -12.96
C GLY A 69 4.91 6.96 -11.78
N LEU A 70 4.87 6.26 -10.64
CA LEU A 70 4.13 6.68 -9.44
C LEU A 70 4.90 7.75 -8.67
N ARG A 71 4.16 8.72 -8.13
CA ARG A 71 4.69 9.83 -7.32
C ARG A 71 4.53 9.53 -5.84
N ALA A 72 5.10 10.38 -4.98
CA ALA A 72 4.95 10.19 -3.53
C ALA A 72 3.49 10.35 -3.09
N GLU A 73 2.71 11.23 -3.75
CA GLU A 73 1.27 11.38 -3.52
C GLU A 73 0.44 10.11 -3.83
N ASP A 74 0.98 9.18 -4.62
CA ASP A 74 0.37 7.89 -4.90
C ASP A 74 0.96 6.77 -4.03
N ALA A 75 2.25 6.88 -3.70
CA ALA A 75 3.05 5.81 -3.10
C ALA A 75 3.11 5.85 -1.57
N CYS A 76 3.05 7.05 -0.99
CA CYS A 76 3.41 7.29 0.38
C CYS A 76 2.20 7.75 1.19
N CYS A 77 2.03 7.13 2.35
CA CYS A 77 0.90 7.36 3.20
C CYS A 77 0.88 8.78 3.77
N ALA A 78 2.06 9.27 4.19
CA ALA A 78 2.23 10.63 4.69
C ALA A 78 1.85 11.70 3.66
N CYS A 79 1.80 11.35 2.37
CA CYS A 79 1.43 12.25 1.29
C CYS A 79 -0.04 12.09 0.83
N GLY A 80 -0.83 11.24 1.50
CA GLY A 80 -2.23 10.94 1.16
C GLY A 80 -2.43 9.81 0.15
N GLY A 81 -1.35 9.14 -0.25
CA GLY A 81 -1.37 7.96 -1.12
C GLY A 81 -1.23 6.68 -0.32
N GLY A 82 -0.38 5.77 -0.83
CA GLY A 82 -0.10 4.50 -0.18
C GLY A 82 -1.04 3.39 -0.63
N MET A 83 -0.73 2.17 -0.18
CA MET A 83 -1.57 1.01 -0.40
C MET A 83 -2.48 0.78 0.82
N PRO A 84 -3.79 0.57 0.62
CA PRO A 84 -4.62 0.02 1.68
C PRO A 84 -4.16 -1.41 1.97
N GLU A 85 -4.19 -1.83 3.24
CA GLU A 85 -4.11 -3.26 3.61
C GLU A 85 -5.28 -3.98 2.92
N TYR A 86 -5.01 -4.56 1.75
CA TYR A 86 -5.89 -5.61 1.25
C TYR A 86 -5.55 -6.86 2.05
N PRO A 87 -6.49 -7.44 2.84
CA PRO A 87 -6.27 -8.76 3.38
C PRO A 87 -6.02 -9.67 2.19
N SER A 88 -4.81 -10.23 2.14
CA SER A 88 -4.33 -11.05 1.03
C SER A 88 -5.39 -12.11 0.72
N ALA A 89 -6.11 -11.95 -0.39
CA ALA A 89 -7.00 -12.97 -0.93
C ALA A 89 -6.20 -14.12 -1.56
N SER A 90 -5.03 -14.45 -0.99
CA SER A 90 -4.24 -15.59 -1.38
C SER A 90 -4.91 -16.84 -0.79
N PRO A 91 -5.58 -17.69 -1.58
CA PRO A 91 -5.80 -19.06 -1.13
C PRO A 91 -4.40 -19.63 -0.89
N SER A 92 -4.12 -20.04 0.35
CA SER A 92 -2.90 -20.78 0.67
C SER A 92 -2.88 -22.06 -0.17
N MET A 93 -2.26 -21.99 -1.35
CA MET A 93 -1.84 -23.14 -2.15
C MET A 93 -0.69 -23.79 -1.39
N SER A 94 -1.00 -24.41 -0.25
CA SER A 94 -0.08 -25.28 0.44
C SER A 94 0.01 -26.56 -0.39
N SER A 95 1.00 -26.59 -1.28
CA SER A 95 1.41 -27.77 -2.01
C SER A 95 2.01 -28.77 -1.01
N ALA A 96 1.15 -29.49 -0.29
CA ALA A 96 1.56 -30.68 0.43
C ALA A 96 1.76 -31.80 -0.62
N PRO A 97 2.94 -32.46 -0.69
CA PRO A 97 3.11 -33.59 -1.60
C PRO A 97 2.17 -34.74 -1.19
N SER A 98 1.45 -35.33 -2.15
CA SER A 98 0.80 -36.62 -1.98
C SER A 98 1.86 -37.69 -1.69
N VAL A 99 1.95 -38.14 -0.44
CA VAL A 99 2.63 -39.40 -0.12
C VAL A 99 1.57 -40.46 0.15
N SER A 100 1.26 -41.24 -0.88
CA SER A 100 0.50 -42.49 -0.74
C SER A 100 1.40 -43.53 -0.07
N HIS A 101 1.18 -43.83 1.22
CA HIS A 101 1.73 -45.05 1.82
C HIS A 101 0.65 -46.13 1.83
N ALA A 102 0.86 -47.11 0.96
CA ALA A 102 0.21 -48.41 1.04
C ALA A 102 1.00 -49.30 2.00
N ARG A 103 0.37 -49.75 3.08
CA ARG A 103 0.42 -51.14 3.55
C ARG A 103 -0.58 -51.40 4.65
#